data_AF-V9XJ67-F1
#
_entry.id   AF-V9XJ67-F1
#
_cell.length_a   1.000
_cell.length_b   1.000
_cell.length_c   1.000
_cell.angle_alpha   90.00
_cell.angle_beta   90.00
_cell.angle_gamma   90.00
#
_symmetry.space_group_name_H-M   'P 1'
#
loop_
_entity.id
_entity.type
_entity.pdbx_description
1 polymer ?
#
loop_
_entity_poly.entity_id
_entity_poly.type
_entity_poly.pdbx_seq_one_letter_code
_entity_poly.pdbx_strand_id
1 'polypeptide(L)'
;MARGNVRRYGTARRIDGGIEARTKRGSIGRSWWSKELISAMEEVAEKGRLTRGRAYARAGQVISMRLEPGAAVGDVQGSQLTPFTSAVRVRTLDEEAVGELVSLVRSSPGMLARLAAGILPEELGSALLPRRAGELDFDCTCPDDGWPCKHAAAVAYLLAEHVDDQPFAVLTLRGVDLATLIGGVDDADADEEVAAARDFYGDDTELSELPTERFRPALEDLDPMLLRRALRAGGTDEAVVIRGIIDLEDLYRRMR
;
A
#
# COMPACT_ATOMS: atom_id res chain seq x y z
N MET A 1 28.25 1.95 -8.64
CA MET A 1 28.17 0.49 -8.90
C MET A 1 28.60 -0.29 -7.66
N ALA A 2 27.64 -0.74 -6.86
CA ALA A 2 27.82 -1.82 -5.90
C ALA A 2 26.57 -2.70 -6.03
N ARG A 3 26.72 -3.85 -6.72
CA ARG A 3 25.65 -4.85 -6.77
C ARG A 3 25.48 -5.39 -5.36
N GLY A 4 24.39 -5.04 -4.68
CA GLY A 4 24.05 -5.52 -3.35
C GLY A 4 24.09 -7.04 -3.33
N ASN A 5 25.07 -7.60 -2.64
CA ASN A 5 25.30 -9.04 -2.60
C ASN A 5 24.19 -9.70 -1.77
N VAL A 6 23.21 -10.30 -2.46
CA VAL A 6 22.07 -11.04 -1.85
C VAL A 6 22.53 -12.20 -0.95
N ARG A 7 23.82 -12.58 -0.97
CA ARG A 7 24.43 -13.60 -0.09
C ARG A 7 24.67 -13.16 1.36
N ARG A 8 24.40 -11.90 1.74
CA ARG A 8 24.69 -11.41 3.10
C ARG A 8 23.59 -11.67 4.13
N TYR A 9 22.39 -12.06 3.70
CA TYR A 9 21.25 -12.31 4.58
C TYR A 9 20.95 -13.81 4.61
N GLY A 10 20.78 -14.36 5.82
CA GLY A 10 20.55 -15.80 6.04
C GLY A 10 19.24 -16.31 5.41
N THR A 11 18.98 -17.62 5.54
CA THR A 11 17.68 -18.19 5.15
C THR A 11 16.56 -17.62 6.01
N ALA A 12 15.35 -17.56 5.44
CA ALA A 12 14.16 -17.14 6.19
C ALA A 12 13.93 -18.09 7.37
N ARG A 13 13.66 -17.53 8.54
CA ARG A 13 13.25 -18.34 9.69
C ARG A 13 11.81 -18.77 9.50
N ARG A 14 11.52 -20.05 9.70
CA ARG A 14 10.14 -20.51 9.72
C ARG A 14 9.46 -20.05 11.01
N ILE A 15 8.17 -19.76 10.91
CA ILE A 15 7.30 -19.44 12.04
C ILE A 15 6.13 -20.42 12.02
N ASP A 16 5.64 -20.76 13.20
CA ASP A 16 4.42 -21.54 13.36
C ASP A 16 3.24 -20.58 13.58
N GLY A 17 2.12 -20.82 12.89
CA GLY A 17 0.88 -20.05 13.06
C GLY A 17 0.79 -18.72 12.32
N GLY A 18 1.68 -18.45 11.35
CA GLY A 18 1.51 -17.32 10.44
C GLY A 18 0.33 -17.49 9.48
N ILE A 19 -0.13 -16.38 8.90
CA ILE A 19 -1.18 -16.35 7.89
C ILE A 19 -0.67 -17.04 6.62
N GLU A 20 -1.37 -18.10 6.22
CA GLU A 20 -1.04 -18.91 5.05
C GLU A 20 -2.02 -18.68 3.91
N ALA A 21 -1.48 -18.54 2.70
CA ALA A 21 -2.31 -18.57 1.50
C ALA A 21 -3.02 -19.93 1.38
N ARG A 22 -4.33 -19.90 1.09
CA ARG A 22 -5.17 -21.10 0.98
C ARG A 22 -4.71 -22.04 -0.12
N THR A 23 -4.36 -21.51 -1.29
CA THR A 23 -3.90 -22.36 -2.40
C THR A 23 -2.42 -22.67 -2.28
N LYS A 24 -2.10 -23.94 -2.00
CA LYS A 24 -0.70 -24.43 -1.98
C LYS A 24 -0.06 -24.51 -3.38
N ARG A 25 -0.86 -24.57 -4.45
CA ARG A 25 -0.44 -24.60 -5.87
C ARG A 25 -1.45 -23.85 -6.75
N GLY A 26 -1.06 -23.45 -7.95
CA GLY A 26 -1.94 -22.73 -8.89
C GLY A 26 -2.03 -21.23 -8.61
N SER A 27 -3.06 -20.55 -9.11
CA SER A 27 -3.33 -19.14 -8.83
C SER A 27 -3.82 -18.91 -7.39
N ILE A 28 -3.51 -17.73 -6.86
CA ILE A 28 -4.08 -17.20 -5.61
C ILE A 28 -5.29 -16.35 -6.01
N GLY A 29 -6.33 -16.34 -5.16
CA GLY A 29 -7.60 -15.66 -5.45
C GLY A 29 -8.59 -16.53 -6.23
N ARG A 30 -9.86 -16.49 -5.83
CA ARG A 30 -10.98 -17.23 -6.44
C ARG A 30 -12.01 -16.29 -7.06
N SER A 31 -12.35 -15.19 -6.39
CA SER A 31 -13.32 -14.22 -6.88
C SER A 31 -12.78 -13.41 -8.06
N TRP A 32 -13.67 -12.70 -8.73
CA TRP A 32 -13.29 -11.71 -9.73
C TRP A 32 -12.40 -10.60 -9.10
N TRP A 33 -12.79 -10.10 -7.93
CA TRP A 33 -12.08 -9.03 -7.22
C TRP A 33 -10.63 -9.37 -6.88
N SER A 34 -10.36 -10.57 -6.37
CA SER A 34 -8.99 -10.98 -6.05
C SER A 34 -8.12 -11.15 -7.29
N LYS A 35 -8.69 -11.68 -8.39
CA LYS A 35 -8.00 -11.81 -9.68
C LYS A 35 -7.64 -10.45 -10.25
N GLU A 36 -8.58 -9.52 -10.25
CA GLU A 36 -8.36 -8.16 -10.75
C GLU A 36 -7.35 -7.40 -9.89
N LEU A 37 -7.44 -7.52 -8.56
CA LEU A 37 -6.46 -6.90 -7.66
C LEU A 37 -5.06 -7.45 -7.89
N ILE A 38 -4.92 -8.78 -8.03
CA ILE A 38 -3.65 -9.41 -8.39
C ILE A 38 -3.17 -8.93 -9.76
N SER A 39 -4.06 -8.80 -10.74
CA SER A 39 -3.72 -8.28 -12.07
C SER A 39 -3.17 -6.86 -11.98
N ALA A 40 -3.83 -5.96 -11.26
CA ALA A 40 -3.36 -4.59 -11.03
C ALA A 40 -2.00 -4.56 -10.31
N MET A 41 -1.78 -5.46 -9.35
CA MET A 41 -0.48 -5.61 -8.69
C MET A 41 0.60 -6.13 -9.65
N GLU A 42 0.27 -7.08 -10.53
CA GLU A 42 1.17 -7.67 -11.53
C GLU A 42 1.56 -6.68 -12.63
N GLU A 43 0.65 -5.78 -13.00
CA GLU A 43 0.92 -4.69 -13.97
C GLU A 43 1.92 -3.68 -13.43
N VAL A 44 1.86 -3.39 -12.13
CA VAL A 44 2.72 -2.41 -11.48
C VAL A 44 4.06 -3.01 -11.04
N ALA A 45 4.11 -4.29 -10.67
CA ALA A 45 5.30 -4.95 -10.15
C ALA A 45 6.40 -5.23 -11.19
N GLU A 46 7.66 -5.25 -10.75
CA GLU A 46 8.77 -5.75 -11.59
C GLU A 46 8.57 -7.23 -11.93
N LYS A 47 8.59 -7.54 -13.24
CA LYS A 47 8.38 -8.89 -13.77
C LYS A 47 9.34 -9.90 -13.12
N GLY A 48 8.77 -10.93 -12.49
CA GLY A 48 9.53 -12.04 -11.87
C GLY A 48 9.78 -11.93 -10.36
N ARG A 49 9.49 -10.78 -9.72
CA ARG A 49 9.64 -10.64 -8.25
C ARG A 49 8.48 -11.21 -7.44
N LEU A 50 7.28 -11.22 -8.01
CA LEU A 50 6.06 -11.70 -7.34
C LEU A 50 6.08 -13.20 -7.01
N THR A 51 6.76 -14.03 -7.82
CA THR A 51 6.86 -15.48 -7.59
C THR A 51 7.42 -15.81 -6.20
N ARG A 52 8.41 -15.04 -5.72
CA ARG A 52 8.99 -15.24 -4.38
C ARG A 52 8.01 -14.83 -3.28
N GLY A 53 7.26 -13.76 -3.47
CA GLY A 53 6.23 -13.34 -2.54
C GLY A 53 5.10 -14.35 -2.41
N ARG A 54 4.66 -14.94 -3.53
CA ARG A 54 3.70 -16.04 -3.53
C ARG A 54 4.19 -17.23 -2.71
N ALA A 55 5.48 -17.57 -2.81
CA ALA A 55 6.05 -18.65 -2.00
C ALA A 55 6.05 -18.31 -0.50
N TYR A 56 6.33 -17.05 -0.13
CA TYR A 56 6.29 -16.58 1.26
C TYR A 56 4.88 -16.62 1.85
N ALA A 57 3.88 -16.15 1.10
CA ALA A 57 2.48 -16.23 1.51
C ALA A 57 2.04 -17.69 1.75
N ARG A 58 2.47 -18.62 0.89
CA ARG A 58 2.15 -20.06 1.05
C ARG A 58 2.86 -20.74 2.22
N ALA A 59 4.03 -20.24 2.58
CA ALA A 59 4.86 -20.76 3.65
C ALA A 59 4.54 -20.15 5.01
N GLY A 60 3.43 -19.40 5.13
CA GLY A 60 2.96 -18.86 6.40
C GLY A 60 3.90 -17.84 7.01
N GLN A 61 4.63 -17.08 6.19
CA GLN A 61 5.66 -16.16 6.66
C GLN A 61 5.12 -14.80 7.10
N VAL A 62 3.84 -14.52 6.86
CA VAL A 62 3.19 -13.29 7.31
C VAL A 62 2.60 -13.56 8.69
N ILE A 63 3.10 -12.89 9.72
CA ILE A 63 2.70 -13.08 11.12
C ILE A 63 1.33 -12.48 11.37
N SER A 64 1.14 -11.25 10.88
CA SER A 64 -0.07 -10.46 11.06
C SER A 64 -0.34 -9.66 9.80
N MET A 65 -1.61 -9.33 9.56
CA MET A 65 -2.01 -8.40 8.53
C MET A 65 -3.23 -7.62 9.04
N ARG A 66 -3.19 -6.31 8.91
CA ARG A 66 -4.28 -5.40 9.21
C ARG A 66 -4.56 -4.50 8.01
N LEU A 67 -5.82 -4.11 7.87
CA LEU A 67 -6.26 -3.20 6.85
C LEU A 67 -6.58 -1.86 7.50
N GLU A 68 -6.14 -0.79 6.85
CA GLU A 68 -6.35 0.60 7.19
C GLU A 68 -6.80 1.33 5.92
N PRO A 69 -7.48 2.49 6.02
CA PRO A 69 -7.71 3.35 4.87
C PRO A 69 -6.41 3.62 4.10
N GLY A 70 -6.39 3.21 2.84
CA GLY A 70 -5.24 3.38 1.94
C GLY A 70 -4.10 2.37 2.11
N ALA A 71 -4.17 1.39 3.02
CA ALA A 71 -3.09 0.42 3.18
C ALA A 71 -3.51 -0.94 3.78
N ALA A 72 -2.88 -2.01 3.31
CA ALA A 72 -2.78 -3.26 4.04
C ALA A 72 -1.36 -3.41 4.60
N VAL A 73 -1.24 -3.45 5.93
CA VAL A 73 0.04 -3.50 6.64
C VAL A 73 0.19 -4.87 7.29
N GLY A 74 1.33 -5.53 7.10
CA GLY A 74 1.61 -6.82 7.71
C GLY A 74 3.05 -6.96 8.19
N ASP A 75 3.21 -7.68 9.28
CA ASP A 75 4.53 -8.07 9.78
C ASP A 75 4.93 -9.40 9.15
N VAL A 76 6.07 -9.42 8.49
CA VAL A 76 6.54 -10.56 7.70
C VAL A 76 7.86 -11.06 8.25
N GLN A 77 7.88 -12.34 8.61
CA GLN A 77 9.10 -12.99 9.03
C GLN A 77 10.10 -13.07 7.87
N GLY A 78 11.29 -12.55 8.13
CA GLY A 78 12.42 -12.62 7.22
C GLY A 78 13.54 -13.54 7.74
N SER A 79 14.75 -13.23 7.31
CA SER A 79 15.97 -13.87 7.80
C SER A 79 16.46 -13.31 9.14
N GLN A 80 15.97 -12.13 9.54
CA GLN A 80 16.36 -11.44 10.77
C GLN A 80 15.56 -11.93 11.99
N LEU A 81 15.97 -11.51 13.19
CA LEU A 81 15.23 -11.80 14.44
C LEU A 81 13.93 -11.01 14.48
N THR A 82 14.01 -9.72 14.16
CA THR A 82 12.84 -8.83 14.07
C THR A 82 12.14 -9.03 12.72
N PRO A 83 10.80 -9.21 12.70
CA PRO A 83 10.02 -9.20 11.47
C PRO A 83 10.15 -7.87 10.71
N PHE A 84 9.96 -7.92 9.40
CA PHE A 84 9.87 -6.71 8.58
C PHE A 84 8.42 -6.26 8.50
N THR A 85 8.17 -4.97 8.71
CA THR A 85 6.86 -4.38 8.48
C THR A 85 6.76 -4.05 7.00
N SER A 86 5.72 -4.56 6.34
CA SER A 86 5.48 -4.38 4.93
C SER A 86 4.07 -3.90 4.67
N ALA A 87 3.91 -2.99 3.71
CA ALA A 87 2.61 -2.45 3.36
C ALA A 87 2.35 -2.54 1.86
N VAL A 88 1.09 -2.81 1.51
CA VAL A 88 0.54 -2.57 0.19
C VAL A 88 -0.31 -1.32 0.30
N ARG A 89 0.05 -0.26 -0.41
CA ARG A 89 -0.63 1.02 -0.34
C ARG A 89 -1.51 1.20 -1.56
N VAL A 90 -2.75 1.58 -1.34
CA VAL A 90 -3.73 1.90 -2.37
C VAL A 90 -4.15 3.34 -2.13
N ARG A 91 -4.18 4.16 -3.18
CA ARG A 91 -4.67 5.54 -3.04
C ARG A 91 -6.12 5.52 -2.56
N THR A 92 -6.47 6.35 -1.59
CA THR A 92 -7.87 6.55 -1.21
C THR A 92 -8.59 7.36 -2.28
N LEU A 93 -9.91 7.22 -2.35
CA LEU A 93 -10.74 8.08 -3.19
C LEU A 93 -10.82 9.48 -2.55
N ASP A 94 -10.80 10.51 -3.38
CA ASP A 94 -11.13 11.87 -2.95
C ASP A 94 -12.65 12.07 -2.93
N GLU A 95 -13.10 13.19 -2.36
CA GLU A 95 -14.53 13.49 -2.20
C GLU A 95 -15.30 13.46 -3.53
N GLU A 96 -14.69 13.93 -4.61
CA GLU A 96 -15.28 13.92 -5.96
C GLU A 96 -15.50 12.47 -6.43
N ALA A 97 -14.47 11.63 -6.37
CA ALA A 97 -14.59 10.23 -6.79
C ALA A 97 -15.51 9.42 -5.86
N VAL A 98 -15.60 9.77 -4.57
CA VAL A 98 -16.62 9.20 -3.66
C VAL A 98 -18.03 9.61 -4.10
N GLY A 99 -18.24 10.87 -4.47
CA GLY A 99 -19.52 11.36 -5.00
C GLY A 99 -19.95 10.65 -6.29
N GLU A 100 -19.00 10.40 -7.20
CA GLU A 100 -19.24 9.61 -8.41
C GLU A 100 -19.63 8.16 -8.08
N LEU A 101 -18.90 7.53 -7.14
CA LEU A 101 -19.18 6.17 -6.69
C LEU A 101 -20.58 6.04 -6.07
N VAL A 102 -20.98 6.98 -5.22
CA VAL A 102 -22.32 7.04 -4.63
C VAL A 102 -23.38 7.22 -5.72
N SER A 103 -23.13 8.08 -6.70
CA SER A 103 -24.04 8.32 -7.82
C SER A 103 -24.22 7.07 -8.69
N LEU A 104 -23.15 6.31 -8.94
CA LEU A 104 -23.19 5.04 -9.64
C LEU A 104 -24.03 4.01 -8.88
N VAL A 105 -23.85 3.91 -7.56
CA VAL A 105 -24.63 3.01 -6.70
C VAL A 105 -26.12 3.34 -6.71
N ARG A 106 -26.47 4.63 -6.63
CA ARG A 106 -27.87 5.09 -6.58
C ARG A 106 -28.59 4.99 -7.93
N SER A 107 -27.87 5.21 -9.03
CA SER A 107 -28.44 5.15 -10.38
C SER A 107 -28.57 3.74 -10.94
N SER A 108 -27.86 2.77 -10.36
CA SER A 108 -27.84 1.38 -10.81
C SER A 108 -28.97 0.54 -10.17
N PRO A 109 -29.94 0.02 -10.94
CA PRO A 109 -31.03 -0.77 -10.39
C PRO A 109 -30.54 -2.00 -9.60
N GLY A 110 -31.00 -2.14 -8.36
CA GLY A 110 -30.68 -3.29 -7.50
C GLY A 110 -29.27 -3.30 -6.89
N MET A 111 -28.43 -2.31 -7.19
CA MET A 111 -27.05 -2.25 -6.67
C MET A 111 -27.01 -2.07 -5.15
N LEU A 112 -27.83 -1.16 -4.62
CA LEU A 112 -28.00 -0.98 -3.17
C LEU A 112 -28.45 -2.26 -2.46
N ALA A 113 -29.38 -3.02 -3.05
CA ALA A 113 -29.86 -4.27 -2.46
C ALA A 113 -28.76 -5.34 -2.41
N ARG A 114 -27.90 -5.41 -3.43
CA ARG A 114 -26.74 -6.32 -3.46
C ARG A 114 -25.71 -5.92 -2.40
N LEU A 115 -25.39 -4.63 -2.28
CA LEU A 115 -24.50 -4.10 -1.25
C LEU A 115 -25.05 -4.39 0.16
N ALA A 116 -26.34 -4.15 0.41
CA ALA A 116 -26.99 -4.47 1.68
C ALA A 116 -26.99 -5.97 1.99
N ALA A 117 -27.01 -6.83 0.96
CA ALA A 117 -26.88 -8.29 1.09
C ALA A 117 -25.43 -8.78 1.26
N GLY A 118 -24.45 -7.87 1.38
CA GLY A 118 -23.04 -8.21 1.54
C GLY A 118 -22.32 -8.57 0.24
N ILE A 119 -22.93 -8.33 -0.91
CA ILE A 119 -22.37 -8.64 -2.22
C ILE A 119 -21.77 -7.36 -2.80
N LEU A 120 -20.46 -7.34 -3.02
CA LEU A 120 -19.78 -6.25 -3.73
C LEU A 120 -19.89 -6.45 -5.25
N PRO A 121 -20.69 -5.64 -5.98
CA PRO A 121 -20.93 -5.82 -7.41
C PRO A 121 -19.68 -5.50 -8.24
N GLU A 122 -19.33 -6.36 -9.21
CA GLU A 122 -18.15 -6.21 -10.09
C GLU A 122 -18.19 -4.89 -10.89
N GLU A 123 -19.38 -4.36 -11.12
CA GLU A 123 -19.63 -3.09 -11.78
C GLU A 123 -18.94 -1.91 -11.08
N LEU A 124 -18.67 -2.01 -9.77
CA LEU A 124 -17.93 -1.00 -9.00
C LEU A 124 -16.42 -1.09 -9.17
N GLY A 125 -15.90 -2.15 -9.79
CA GLY A 125 -14.47 -2.38 -9.90
C GLY A 125 -13.75 -1.38 -10.81
N SER A 126 -14.44 -0.67 -11.69
CA SER A 126 -13.83 0.44 -12.45
C SER A 126 -13.40 1.60 -11.55
N ALA A 127 -14.13 1.87 -10.47
CA ALA A 127 -13.85 2.94 -9.52
C ALA A 127 -12.98 2.50 -8.33
N LEU A 128 -13.12 1.24 -7.92
CA LEU A 128 -12.51 0.73 -6.68
C LEU A 128 -11.14 0.06 -6.87
N LEU A 129 -10.87 -0.53 -8.04
CA LEU A 129 -9.57 -1.15 -8.29
C LEU A 129 -8.57 -0.09 -8.75
N PRO A 130 -7.30 -0.17 -8.31
CA PRO A 130 -6.26 0.70 -8.82
C PRO A 130 -6.04 0.42 -10.32
N ARG A 131 -6.19 1.44 -11.17
CA ARG A 131 -6.09 1.33 -12.63
C ARG A 131 -4.94 2.17 -13.20
N ARG A 132 -4.51 3.21 -12.48
CA ARG A 132 -3.47 4.13 -12.95
C ARG A 132 -2.13 3.85 -12.25
N ALA A 133 -1.04 4.14 -12.97
CA ALA A 133 0.29 4.17 -12.38
C ALA A 133 0.30 5.16 -11.20
N GLY A 134 0.72 4.70 -10.02
CA GLY A 134 0.77 5.51 -8.79
C GLY A 134 -0.45 5.38 -7.87
N GLU A 135 -1.51 4.66 -8.27
CA GLU A 135 -2.62 4.33 -7.35
C GLU A 135 -2.32 3.14 -6.44
N LEU A 136 -1.28 2.37 -6.78
CA LEU A 136 -0.79 1.23 -6.03
C LEU A 136 0.71 1.39 -5.81
N ASP A 137 1.14 1.20 -4.57
CA ASP A 137 2.53 1.25 -4.14
C ASP A 137 2.81 0.18 -3.07
N PHE A 138 4.10 -0.07 -2.81
CA PHE A 138 4.56 -1.07 -1.87
C PHE A 138 5.65 -0.51 -0.96
N ASP A 139 5.55 -0.84 0.32
CA ASP A 139 6.49 -0.44 1.35
C ASP A 139 7.01 -1.66 2.12
N CYS A 140 8.26 -1.63 2.55
CA CYS A 140 8.84 -2.66 3.40
C CYS A 140 10.12 -2.18 4.07
N THR A 141 10.27 -2.44 5.37
CA THR A 141 11.48 -2.13 6.13
C THR A 141 12.68 -3.06 5.82
N CYS A 142 12.53 -3.96 4.84
CA CYS A 142 13.59 -4.90 4.48
C CYS A 142 14.66 -4.26 3.59
N PRO A 143 15.92 -4.73 3.64
CA PRO A 143 17.01 -4.17 2.85
C PRO A 143 17.01 -4.63 1.37
N ASP A 144 15.90 -5.19 0.86
CA ASP A 144 15.75 -5.57 -0.56
C ASP A 144 15.34 -4.32 -1.34
N ASP A 145 16.16 -3.96 -2.33
CA ASP A 145 16.05 -2.72 -3.11
C ASP A 145 15.02 -2.80 -4.25
N GLY A 146 14.43 -3.96 -4.51
CA GLY A 146 13.46 -4.06 -5.59
C GLY A 146 12.03 -4.23 -5.16
N TRP A 147 11.16 -4.06 -6.15
CA TRP A 147 9.82 -3.56 -5.88
C TRP A 147 8.75 -4.27 -6.74
N PRO A 148 7.70 -4.81 -6.10
CA PRO A 148 7.65 -5.09 -4.66
C PRO A 148 8.76 -6.05 -4.24
N CYS A 149 9.24 -5.91 -3.01
CA CYS A 149 10.08 -6.94 -2.40
C CYS A 149 9.21 -8.20 -2.16
N LYS A 150 9.86 -9.34 -1.87
CA LYS A 150 9.12 -10.59 -1.60
C LYS A 150 8.15 -10.48 -0.41
N HIS A 151 8.43 -9.64 0.58
CA HIS A 151 7.57 -9.48 1.76
C HIS A 151 6.29 -8.71 1.40
N ALA A 152 6.42 -7.56 0.71
CA ALA A 152 5.28 -6.78 0.22
C ALA A 152 4.42 -7.58 -0.75
N ALA A 153 5.05 -8.34 -1.64
CA ALA A 153 4.35 -9.25 -2.54
C ALA A 153 3.60 -10.36 -1.77
N ALA A 154 4.12 -10.84 -0.64
CA ALA A 154 3.41 -11.82 0.18
C ALA A 154 2.16 -11.21 0.83
N VAL A 155 2.27 -10.00 1.39
CA VAL A 155 1.12 -9.24 1.92
C VAL A 155 0.09 -8.99 0.82
N ALA A 156 0.53 -8.62 -0.38
CA ALA A 156 -0.35 -8.38 -1.52
C ALA A 156 -1.19 -9.60 -1.92
N TYR A 157 -0.58 -10.79 -1.95
CA TYR A 157 -1.32 -12.03 -2.23
C TYR A 157 -2.31 -12.40 -1.11
N LEU A 158 -1.93 -12.20 0.16
CA LEU A 158 -2.84 -12.45 1.28
C LEU A 158 -3.97 -11.42 1.32
N LEU A 159 -3.70 -10.17 0.96
CA LEU A 159 -4.73 -9.15 0.80
C LEU A 159 -5.75 -9.57 -0.27
N ALA A 160 -5.30 -10.07 -1.42
CA ALA A 160 -6.20 -10.57 -2.44
C ALA A 160 -7.08 -11.73 -1.94
N GLU A 161 -6.54 -12.68 -1.17
CA GLU A 161 -7.37 -13.72 -0.54
C GLU A 161 -8.29 -13.17 0.56
N HIS A 162 -7.88 -12.13 1.27
CA HIS A 162 -8.72 -11.49 2.28
C HIS A 162 -9.94 -10.81 1.63
N VAL A 163 -9.75 -10.18 0.46
CA VAL A 163 -10.85 -9.61 -0.34
C VAL A 163 -11.84 -10.68 -0.80
N ASP A 164 -11.41 -11.93 -1.03
CA ASP A 164 -12.34 -13.04 -1.31
C ASP A 164 -13.25 -13.35 -0.11
N ASP A 165 -12.74 -13.23 1.12
CA ASP A 165 -13.51 -13.52 2.34
C ASP A 165 -14.35 -12.34 2.79
N GLN A 166 -13.83 -11.13 2.60
CA GLN A 166 -14.40 -9.86 3.03
C GLN A 166 -14.41 -8.90 1.85
N PRO A 167 -15.40 -8.97 0.94
CA PRO A 167 -15.41 -8.16 -0.28
C PRO A 167 -15.30 -6.65 -0.01
N PHE A 168 -15.92 -6.16 1.06
CA PHE A 168 -15.86 -4.74 1.44
C PHE A 168 -14.49 -4.28 1.95
N ALA A 169 -13.52 -5.16 2.15
CA ALA A 169 -12.13 -4.77 2.40
C ALA A 169 -11.59 -3.84 1.32
N VAL A 170 -12.08 -3.96 0.07
CA VAL A 170 -11.72 -3.04 -1.02
C VAL A 170 -12.24 -1.63 -0.76
N LEU A 171 -13.44 -1.47 -0.19
CA LEU A 171 -13.98 -0.15 0.19
C LEU A 171 -13.11 0.49 1.28
N THR A 172 -12.79 -0.29 2.33
CA THR A 172 -11.88 0.16 3.39
C THR A 172 -10.54 0.62 2.84
N LEU A 173 -9.91 -0.17 1.94
CA LEU A 173 -8.66 0.23 1.30
C LEU A 173 -8.78 1.52 0.49
N ARG A 174 -9.95 1.80 -0.09
CA ARG A 174 -10.22 3.04 -0.83
C ARG A 174 -10.67 4.18 0.07
N GLY A 175 -10.72 3.98 1.39
CA GLY A 175 -11.13 5.00 2.35
C GLY A 175 -12.63 5.30 2.31
N VAL A 176 -13.44 4.36 1.83
CA VAL A 176 -14.90 4.51 1.75
C VAL A 176 -15.55 3.54 2.70
N ASP A 177 -16.50 4.02 3.50
CA ASP A 177 -17.35 3.15 4.30
C ASP A 177 -18.59 2.70 3.53
N LEU A 178 -19.07 1.50 3.84
CA LEU A 178 -20.30 0.98 3.27
C LEU A 178 -21.49 1.89 3.62
N ALA A 179 -21.52 2.49 4.82
CA ALA A 179 -22.58 3.41 5.23
C ALA A 179 -22.71 4.58 4.25
N THR A 180 -21.60 5.18 3.84
CA THR A 180 -21.55 6.26 2.85
C THR A 180 -22.23 5.86 1.53
N LEU A 181 -22.02 4.62 1.08
CA LEU A 181 -22.62 4.12 -0.17
C LEU A 181 -24.13 3.85 -0.06
N ILE A 182 -24.60 3.34 1.08
CA ILE A 182 -26.02 3.02 1.29
C ILE A 182 -26.86 4.21 1.75
N GLY A 183 -26.25 5.39 1.91
CA GLY A 183 -26.93 6.63 2.31
C GLY A 183 -26.96 6.86 3.82
N GLY A 184 -26.15 6.12 4.59
CA GLY A 184 -25.73 6.53 5.92
C GLY A 184 -24.76 7.71 5.77
N VAL A 185 -25.33 8.91 5.71
CA VAL A 185 -24.57 10.13 5.95
C VAL A 185 -24.44 10.22 7.46
N ASP A 186 -23.35 9.68 8.01
CA ASP A 186 -22.86 10.23 9.26
C ASP A 186 -22.21 11.57 8.87
N ASP A 187 -22.98 12.65 9.01
CA ASP A 187 -22.43 13.99 9.18
C ASP A 187 -21.70 14.00 10.55
N ALA A 188 -20.54 13.35 10.61
CA ALA A 188 -19.72 13.30 11.81
C ALA A 188 -18.26 13.13 11.38
N ASP A 189 -17.69 14.21 10.86
CA ASP A 189 -16.31 14.62 11.12
C ASP A 189 -16.19 16.11 10.75
N ALA A 190 -16.95 16.91 11.48
CA ALA A 190 -16.80 18.36 11.54
C ALA A 190 -16.80 18.79 13.01
N ASP A 191 -16.08 18.09 13.88
CA ASP A 191 -15.93 18.46 15.30
C ASP A 191 -14.70 17.78 15.95
N GLU A 192 -13.51 17.92 15.36
CA GLU A 192 -12.23 17.79 16.12
C GLU A 192 -11.43 19.11 16.14
N GLU A 193 -11.97 20.20 15.60
CA GLU A 193 -11.20 21.43 15.32
C GLU A 193 -11.47 22.61 16.29
N VAL A 194 -12.09 22.37 17.45
CA VAL A 194 -12.50 23.48 18.36
C VAL A 194 -11.87 23.43 19.76
N ALA A 195 -10.86 22.59 20.00
CA ALA A 195 -10.15 22.53 21.29
C ALA A 195 -8.66 22.93 21.24
N ALA A 196 -8.17 23.48 20.12
CA ALA A 196 -6.80 24.04 20.01
C ALA A 196 -6.77 25.58 19.81
N ALA A 197 -7.92 26.25 19.91
CA ALA A 197 -8.07 27.66 19.58
C ALA A 197 -7.70 28.61 20.72
N ARG A 198 -6.47 28.53 21.23
CA ARG A 198 -5.82 29.67 21.89
C ARG A 198 -4.38 29.93 21.44
N ASP A 199 -3.77 29.04 20.66
CA ASP A 199 -2.48 29.30 20.01
C ASP A 199 -2.36 28.51 18.69
N PHE A 200 -3.32 28.68 17.78
CA PHE A 200 -3.36 27.95 16.51
C PHE A 200 -2.14 28.23 15.61
N TYR A 201 -1.53 29.42 15.76
CA TYR A 201 -0.35 29.82 14.98
C TYR A 201 0.98 29.68 15.74
N GLY A 202 0.96 29.31 17.03
CA GLY A 202 2.19 29.17 17.83
C GLY A 202 2.82 30.51 18.22
N ASP A 203 2.05 31.60 18.24
CA ASP A 203 2.53 32.97 18.43
C ASP A 203 3.13 33.19 19.83
N ASP A 204 2.69 32.41 20.83
CA ASP A 204 3.17 32.47 22.23
C ASP A 204 4.05 31.26 22.61
N THR A 205 4.39 30.40 21.66
CA THR A 205 5.19 29.19 21.91
C THR A 205 6.69 29.53 21.92
N GLU A 206 7.34 29.38 23.08
CA GLU A 206 8.82 29.40 23.15
C GLU A 206 9.40 28.15 22.47
N LEU A 207 9.92 28.33 21.26
CA LEU A 207 10.58 27.27 20.49
C LEU A 207 11.89 26.86 21.15
N SER A 208 12.11 25.55 21.31
CA SER A 208 13.41 25.02 21.68
C SER A 208 14.47 25.37 20.63
N GLU A 209 15.72 25.51 21.06
CA GLU A 209 16.84 25.68 20.12
C GLU A 209 16.83 24.56 19.07
N LEU A 210 16.98 24.94 17.80
CA LEU A 210 17.06 23.98 16.70
C LEU A 210 18.24 23.04 16.94
N PRO A 211 18.06 21.72 16.74
CA PRO A 211 19.18 20.80 16.79
C PRO A 211 20.23 21.23 15.75
N THR A 212 21.50 21.27 16.17
CA THR A 212 22.60 21.48 15.23
C THR A 212 22.80 20.20 14.42
N GLU A 213 22.12 20.12 13.28
CA GLU A 213 22.30 19.03 12.33
C GLU A 213 23.69 19.08 11.72
N ARG A 214 24.33 17.92 11.63
CA ARG A 214 25.59 17.79 10.87
C ARG A 214 25.24 17.77 9.40
N PHE A 215 25.84 18.66 8.61
CA PHE A 215 25.67 18.66 7.16
C PHE A 215 25.96 17.25 6.60
N ARG A 216 24.94 16.68 5.98
CA ARG A 216 25.04 15.50 5.12
C ARG A 216 24.53 15.88 3.73
N PRO A 217 25.10 15.31 2.66
CA PRO A 217 24.53 15.47 1.33
C PRO A 217 23.06 15.06 1.34
N ALA A 218 22.18 15.85 0.71
CA ALA A 218 20.73 15.58 0.70
C ALA A 218 20.38 14.17 0.21
N LEU A 219 21.20 13.58 -0.66
CA LEU A 219 21.04 12.22 -1.17
C LEU A 219 21.36 11.13 -0.13
N GLU A 220 22.22 11.43 0.85
CA GLU A 220 22.57 10.52 1.95
C GLU A 220 21.53 10.57 3.09
N ASP A 221 20.79 11.68 3.20
CA ASP A 221 19.65 11.83 4.13
C ASP A 221 18.28 11.55 3.48
N LEU A 222 18.21 11.46 2.15
CA LEU A 222 17.00 11.11 1.45
C LEU A 222 16.68 9.63 1.67
N ASP A 223 15.50 9.34 2.22
CA ASP A 223 14.95 7.99 2.15
C ASP A 223 14.61 7.65 0.69
N PRO A 224 15.30 6.65 0.08
CA PRO A 224 15.07 6.29 -1.32
C PRO A 224 13.62 5.87 -1.59
N MET A 225 12.93 5.33 -0.58
CA MET A 225 11.53 4.93 -0.69
C MET A 225 10.60 6.15 -0.69
N LEU A 226 10.90 7.19 0.10
CA LEU A 226 10.12 8.42 0.10
C LEU A 226 10.29 9.20 -1.21
N LEU A 227 11.51 9.30 -1.74
CA LEU A 227 11.74 9.94 -3.04
C LEU A 227 11.02 9.19 -4.16
N ARG A 228 11.17 7.87 -4.20
CA ARG A 228 10.46 7.01 -5.15
C ARG A 228 8.94 7.20 -5.05
N ARG A 229 8.38 7.20 -3.84
CA ARG A 229 6.96 7.45 -3.58
C ARG A 229 6.52 8.80 -4.14
N ALA A 230 7.28 9.86 -3.87
CA ALA A 230 6.97 11.20 -4.37
C ALA A 230 6.94 11.24 -5.91
N LEU A 231 7.89 10.59 -6.56
CA LEU A 231 7.95 10.51 -8.03
C LEU A 231 6.80 9.67 -8.62
N ARG A 232 6.40 8.59 -7.94
CA ARG A 232 5.26 7.73 -8.33
C ARG A 232 3.91 8.41 -8.13
N ALA A 233 3.77 9.23 -7.08
CA ALA A 233 2.53 9.97 -6.81
C ALA A 233 2.14 10.91 -7.97
N GLY A 234 3.13 11.39 -8.74
CA GLY A 234 2.95 12.18 -9.96
C GLY A 234 2.64 11.36 -11.22
N GLY A 235 2.40 10.05 -11.11
CA GLY A 235 2.04 9.17 -12.24
C GLY A 235 3.22 8.67 -13.07
N THR A 236 4.45 8.85 -12.59
CA THR A 236 5.67 8.45 -13.30
C THR A 236 5.80 6.91 -13.35
N ASP A 237 6.16 6.37 -14.52
CA ASP A 237 6.46 4.94 -14.65
C ASP A 237 7.71 4.55 -13.85
N GLU A 238 7.74 3.31 -13.36
CA GLU A 238 8.80 2.83 -12.49
C GLU A 238 10.18 2.84 -13.15
N ALA A 239 10.27 2.50 -14.44
CA ALA A 239 11.54 2.53 -15.15
C ALA A 239 12.11 3.96 -15.22
N VAL A 240 11.23 4.96 -15.33
CA VAL A 240 11.59 6.38 -15.33
C VAL A 240 12.00 6.84 -13.93
N VAL A 241 11.34 6.36 -12.89
CA VAL A 241 11.73 6.64 -11.49
C VAL A 241 13.13 6.11 -11.19
N ILE A 242 13.43 4.85 -11.54
CA ILE A 242 14.76 4.26 -11.36
C ILE A 242 15.82 5.08 -12.09
N ARG A 243 15.54 5.47 -13.34
CA ARG A 243 16.46 6.28 -14.13
C ARG A 243 16.68 7.66 -13.51
N GLY A 244 15.61 8.32 -13.09
CA GLY A 244 15.66 9.63 -12.45
C GLY A 244 16.46 9.62 -11.15
N ILE A 245 16.30 8.58 -10.33
CA ILE A 245 17.11 8.40 -9.11
C ILE A 245 18.60 8.29 -9.48
N ILE A 246 18.97 7.42 -10.44
CA ILE A 246 20.37 7.25 -10.88
C ILE A 246 20.97 8.56 -11.40
N ASP A 247 20.23 9.30 -12.24
CA ASP A 247 20.70 10.57 -12.79
C ASP A 247 20.88 11.62 -11.69
N LEU A 248 20.01 11.61 -10.67
CA LEU A 248 20.13 12.46 -9.47
C LEU A 248 21.41 12.11 -8.67
N GLU A 249 21.67 10.81 -8.43
CA GLU A 249 22.88 10.38 -7.71
C GLU A 249 24.16 10.82 -8.44
N ASP A 250 24.19 10.67 -9.77
CA ASP A 250 25.33 11.05 -10.59
C ASP A 250 25.53 12.57 -10.62
N LEU A 251 24.46 13.36 -10.63
CA LEU A 251 24.51 14.82 -10.52
C LEU A 251 25.09 15.26 -9.17
N TYR A 252 24.60 14.71 -8.07
CA TYR A 252 25.15 15.00 -6.73
C TYR A 252 26.62 14.59 -6.59
N ARG A 253 27.01 13.45 -7.19
CA ARG A 253 28.42 13.02 -7.19
C ARG A 253 29.33 13.98 -7.94
N ARG A 254 28.83 14.69 -8.96
CA ARG A 254 29.60 15.70 -9.71
C ARG A 254 29.70 17.05 -9.01
N MET A 255 28.80 17.36 -8.07
CA MET A 255 28.83 18.59 -7.28
C MET A 255 29.76 18.52 -6.06
N ARG A 256 30.35 17.35 -5.80
CA ARG A 256 31.34 17.09 -4.75
C ARG A 256 32.75 17.14 -5.32
#